data_AF-A0A2D6GWI6-F1
#
_entry.id   AF-A0A2D6GWI6-F1
#
_cell.length_a   1.000
_cell.length_b   1.000
_cell.length_c   1.000
_cell.angle_alpha   90.00
_cell.angle_beta   90.00
_cell.angle_gamma   90.00
#
_symmetry.space_group_name_H-M   'P 1'
#
loop_
_entity.id
_entity.type
_entity.pdbx_description
1 polymer ?
#
loop_
_entity_poly.entity_id
_entity_poly.type
_entity_poly.pdbx_seq_one_letter_code
_entity_poly.pdbx_strand_id
1 'polypeptide(L)'
;MFLIKKDKNKRGFSLIELLVSVGVFTVITSIILANHARFGGDILVSNLAYDVALSIRQSQLFGLSVREFKLTGGGGRFDIGYGVHLSTSDLTSYIIYADFNGDKAYQSGADEIEETFNLRQGFKIKKFCATQTGGTEDCSDVGAISTLNLTFVRPDPDATISVNGSIISYRSARIVLESSQGTQRSVLIESTGQISIPTGS
;
A
#
# COMPACT_ATOMS: atom_id res chain seq x y z
N MET A 1 72.08 42.23 0.91
CA MET A 1 71.01 42.37 -0.09
C MET A 1 70.72 40.98 -0.64
N PHE A 2 69.66 40.32 -0.16
CA PHE A 2 69.27 38.98 -0.59
C PHE A 2 68.24 39.10 -1.72
N LEU A 3 68.56 38.58 -2.91
CA LEU A 3 67.64 38.53 -4.04
C LEU A 3 66.69 37.34 -3.87
N ILE A 4 65.41 37.62 -3.63
CA ILE A 4 64.34 36.62 -3.61
C ILE A 4 64.04 36.25 -5.07
N LYS A 5 64.40 35.01 -5.46
CA LYS A 5 64.04 34.44 -6.76
C LYS A 5 62.54 34.15 -6.77
N LYS A 6 61.80 34.91 -7.59
CA LYS A 6 60.35 34.75 -7.75
C LYS A 6 60.07 33.69 -8.81
N ASP A 7 59.71 32.47 -8.39
CA ASP A 7 59.21 31.46 -9.31
C ASP A 7 57.84 31.87 -9.85
N LYS A 8 57.83 32.31 -11.11
CA LYS A 8 56.61 32.53 -11.88
C LYS A 8 56.34 31.31 -12.75
N ASN A 9 55.66 30.31 -12.19
CA ASN A 9 55.00 29.30 -12.99
C ASN A 9 53.54 29.15 -12.53
N LYS A 10 52.72 30.14 -12.87
CA LYS A 10 51.26 29.98 -12.85
C LYS A 10 50.85 29.39 -14.20
N ARG A 11 51.00 28.07 -14.35
CA ARG A 11 50.48 27.36 -15.53
C ARG A 11 48.96 27.33 -15.40
N GLY A 12 48.25 27.84 -16.40
CA GLY A 12 46.79 27.75 -16.50
C GLY A 12 46.34 26.36 -16.96
N PHE A 13 45.03 26.12 -16.87
CA PHE A 13 44.41 24.88 -17.34
C PHE A 13 44.57 24.73 -18.86
N SER A 14 44.95 23.55 -19.33
CA SER A 14 44.94 23.23 -20.75
C SER A 14 43.51 23.00 -21.24
N LEU A 15 43.21 23.34 -22.51
CA LEU A 15 41.90 23.09 -23.13
C LEU A 15 41.52 21.61 -23.10
N ILE A 16 42.51 20.71 -23.21
CA ILE A 16 42.26 19.26 -23.14
C ILE A 16 41.88 18.82 -21.73
N GLU A 17 42.46 19.40 -20.69
CA GLU A 17 42.14 19.07 -19.29
C GLU A 17 40.72 19.54 -18.92
N LEU A 18 40.28 20.69 -19.45
CA LEU A 18 38.91 21.16 -19.32
C LEU A 18 37.93 20.18 -19.97
N LEU A 19 38.24 19.70 -21.18
CA LEU A 19 37.37 18.78 -21.91
C LEU A 19 37.24 17.43 -21.18
N VAL A 20 38.35 16.89 -20.68
CA VAL A 20 38.36 15.64 -19.89
C VAL A 20 37.56 15.80 -18.60
N SER A 21 37.75 16.90 -17.87
CA SER A 21 37.03 17.14 -16.61
C SER A 21 35.51 17.33 -16.81
N VAL A 22 35.09 18.07 -17.84
CA VAL A 22 33.67 18.19 -18.20
C VAL A 22 33.10 16.83 -18.62
N GLY A 23 33.85 16.01 -19.36
CA GLY A 23 33.45 14.65 -19.73
C GLY A 23 33.23 13.74 -18.51
N VAL A 24 34.14 13.77 -17.54
CA VAL A 24 33.97 13.00 -16.28
C VAL A 24 32.76 13.51 -15.49
N PHE A 25 32.58 14.84 -15.41
CA PHE A 25 31.46 15.44 -14.69
C PHE A 25 30.10 15.06 -15.28
N THR A 26 29.95 15.06 -16.61
CA THR A 26 28.68 14.69 -17.26
C THR A 26 28.35 13.21 -17.07
N VAL A 27 29.35 12.33 -17.13
CA VAL A 27 29.17 10.90 -16.86
C VAL A 27 28.76 10.66 -15.40
N ILE A 28 29.42 11.31 -14.42
CA ILE A 28 29.04 11.16 -13.02
C ILE A 28 27.62 11.71 -12.77
N THR A 29 27.30 12.88 -13.32
CA THR A 29 25.99 13.52 -13.15
C THR A 29 24.87 12.69 -13.75
N SER A 30 25.09 12.05 -14.91
CA SER A 30 24.08 11.20 -15.56
C SER A 30 23.76 9.96 -14.72
N ILE A 31 24.79 9.30 -14.15
CA ILE A 31 24.61 8.15 -13.25
C ILE A 31 23.81 8.56 -12.01
N ILE A 32 24.16 9.69 -11.39
CA ILE A 32 23.46 10.19 -10.19
C ILE A 32 22.00 10.50 -10.51
N LEU A 33 21.72 11.18 -11.61
CA LEU A 33 20.36 11.56 -11.99
C LEU A 33 19.49 10.33 -12.32
N ALA A 34 20.07 9.35 -13.02
CA ALA A 34 19.40 8.08 -13.30
C ALA A 34 19.09 7.30 -12.01
N ASN A 35 19.98 7.33 -11.02
CA ASN A 35 19.76 6.64 -9.75
C ASN A 35 18.73 7.36 -8.84
N HIS A 36 18.72 8.69 -8.85
CA HIS A 36 17.74 9.49 -8.09
C HIS A 36 16.30 9.24 -8.53
N ALA A 37 16.07 9.02 -9.83
CA ALA A 37 14.74 8.75 -10.37
C ALA A 37 14.12 7.45 -9.81
N ARG A 38 14.93 6.41 -9.60
CA ARG A 38 14.49 5.11 -9.07
C ARG A 38 14.23 5.14 -7.57
N PHE A 39 15.06 5.87 -6.82
CA PHE A 39 14.95 5.94 -5.36
C PHE A 39 13.64 6.59 -4.87
N GLY A 40 13.11 7.54 -5.65
CA GLY A 40 11.83 8.18 -5.34
C GLY A 40 10.65 7.20 -5.38
N GLY A 41 10.62 6.28 -6.35
CA GLY A 41 9.53 5.32 -6.50
C GLY A 41 9.38 4.39 -5.30
N ASP A 42 10.52 3.90 -4.79
CA ASP A 42 10.57 2.92 -3.69
C ASP A 42 10.06 3.48 -2.36
N ILE A 43 10.45 4.72 -2.03
CA ILE A 43 9.98 5.39 -0.81
C ILE A 43 8.49 5.66 -0.92
N LEU A 44 8.02 6.16 -2.06
CA LEU A 44 6.62 6.54 -2.23
C LEU A 44 5.68 5.33 -2.16
N VAL A 45 6.02 4.21 -2.80
CA VAL A 45 5.21 2.99 -2.71
C VAL A 45 5.27 2.37 -1.31
N SER A 46 6.37 2.54 -0.59
CA SER A 46 6.48 2.10 0.81
C SER A 46 5.59 2.93 1.72
N ASN A 47 5.61 4.25 1.58
CA ASN A 47 4.69 5.13 2.31
C ASN A 47 3.22 4.79 2.01
N LEU A 48 2.90 4.52 0.74
CA LEU A 48 1.56 4.07 0.38
C LEU A 48 1.17 2.74 1.05
N ALA A 49 2.09 1.77 1.12
CA ALA A 49 1.85 0.52 1.83
C ALA A 49 1.59 0.76 3.33
N TYR A 50 2.31 1.72 3.96
CA TYR A 50 2.03 2.14 5.33
C TYR A 50 0.66 2.80 5.46
N ASP A 51 0.29 3.70 4.56
CA ASP A 51 -1.03 4.35 4.57
C ASP A 51 -2.17 3.33 4.48
N VAL A 52 -2.04 2.32 3.61
CA VAL A 52 -3.00 1.20 3.50
C VAL A 52 -3.01 0.33 4.76
N ALA A 53 -1.85 0.00 5.33
CA ALA A 53 -1.79 -0.78 6.57
C ALA A 53 -2.45 -0.03 7.74
N LEU A 54 -2.26 1.29 7.81
CA LEU A 54 -2.86 2.15 8.82
C LEU A 54 -4.38 2.26 8.65
N SER A 55 -4.88 2.37 7.42
CA SER A 55 -6.33 2.41 7.16
C SER A 55 -7.02 1.10 7.57
N ILE A 56 -6.41 -0.05 7.27
CA ILE A 56 -6.92 -1.36 7.73
C ILE A 56 -6.91 -1.43 9.26
N ARG A 57 -5.82 -0.95 9.90
CA ARG A 57 -5.74 -0.90 11.37
C ARG A 57 -6.81 0.03 11.96
N GLN A 58 -7.13 1.12 11.30
CA GLN A 58 -8.20 2.03 11.69
C GLN A 58 -9.57 1.33 11.58
N SER A 59 -9.86 0.60 10.51
CA SER A 59 -11.08 -0.22 10.40
C SER A 59 -11.18 -1.27 11.51
N GLN A 60 -10.07 -1.91 11.87
CA GLN A 60 -10.03 -2.83 13.02
C GLN A 60 -10.38 -2.12 14.34
N LEU A 61 -9.86 -0.92 14.57
CA LEU A 61 -10.20 -0.13 15.76
C LEU A 61 -11.68 0.30 15.77
N PHE A 62 -12.25 0.62 14.60
CA PHE A 62 -13.67 0.93 14.47
C PHE A 62 -14.55 -0.27 14.78
N GLY A 63 -14.22 -1.46 14.26
CA GLY A 63 -14.93 -2.71 14.53
C GLY A 63 -14.89 -3.17 16.00
N LEU A 64 -13.88 -2.74 16.75
CA LEU A 64 -13.74 -3.00 18.19
C LEU A 64 -14.42 -1.93 19.08
N SER A 65 -14.71 -0.76 18.54
CA SER A 65 -15.26 0.36 19.29
C SER A 65 -16.75 0.17 19.60
N VAL A 66 -17.17 0.50 20.82
CA VAL A 66 -18.59 0.42 21.22
C VAL A 66 -19.31 1.67 20.70
N ARG A 67 -19.78 1.61 19.46
CA ARG A 67 -20.72 2.59 18.91
C ARG A 67 -22.11 1.94 18.87
N GLU A 68 -23.06 2.48 19.64
CA GLU A 68 -24.47 2.10 19.53
C GLU A 68 -25.02 2.73 18.26
N PHE A 69 -25.47 1.91 17.31
CA PHE A 69 -26.19 2.41 16.14
C PHE A 69 -27.67 2.07 16.29
N LYS A 70 -28.49 3.13 16.32
CA LYS A 70 -29.94 3.03 16.41
C LYS A 70 -30.51 2.85 15.01
N LEU A 71 -30.98 1.66 14.70
CA LEU A 71 -31.85 1.45 13.55
C LEU A 71 -33.18 2.16 13.79
N THR A 72 -33.70 2.87 12.79
CA THR A 72 -35.05 3.45 12.78
C THR A 72 -36.09 2.34 12.80
N GLY A 73 -36.49 1.89 14.00
CA GLY A 73 -37.63 0.99 14.18
C GLY A 73 -37.42 -0.24 15.06
N GLY A 74 -36.25 -0.48 15.66
CA GLY A 74 -36.12 -1.54 16.67
C GLY A 74 -34.68 -1.97 16.97
N GLY A 75 -34.30 -1.90 18.25
CA GLY A 75 -33.07 -2.46 18.84
C GLY A 75 -31.76 -1.84 18.37
N GLY A 76 -30.94 -1.31 19.28
CA GLY A 76 -29.57 -0.92 18.93
C GLY A 76 -28.77 -2.17 18.53
N ARG A 77 -28.23 -2.21 17.31
CA ARG A 77 -27.27 -3.25 16.92
C ARG A 77 -25.91 -2.81 17.41
N PHE A 78 -25.33 -3.64 18.27
CA PHE A 78 -23.97 -3.44 18.77
C PHE A 78 -22.96 -4.30 17.99
N ASP A 79 -23.38 -5.08 17.00
CA ASP A 79 -22.55 -6.06 16.28
C ASP A 79 -22.15 -5.59 14.88
N ILE A 80 -22.06 -4.27 14.67
CA ILE A 80 -21.67 -3.72 13.38
C ILE A 80 -20.18 -3.98 13.15
N GLY A 81 -19.88 -4.68 12.07
CA GLY A 81 -18.53 -4.88 11.60
C GLY A 81 -18.03 -3.67 10.85
N TYR A 82 -16.73 -3.41 10.91
CA TYR A 82 -16.09 -2.45 10.00
C TYR A 82 -15.08 -3.18 9.14
N GLY A 83 -15.02 -2.84 7.87
CA GLY A 83 -14.13 -3.52 6.96
C GLY A 83 -13.59 -2.67 5.83
N VAL A 84 -12.66 -3.27 5.10
CA VAL A 84 -12.08 -2.72 3.87
C VAL A 84 -12.50 -3.59 2.69
N HIS A 85 -13.04 -2.97 1.66
CA HIS A 85 -13.43 -3.60 0.40
C HIS A 85 -12.49 -3.20 -0.72
N LEU A 86 -11.96 -4.21 -1.42
CA LEU A 86 -11.19 -4.07 -2.65
C LEU A 86 -11.91 -4.79 -3.79
N SER A 87 -11.88 -4.20 -4.98
CA SER A 87 -12.48 -4.77 -6.19
C SER A 87 -11.52 -4.69 -7.36
N THR A 88 -11.57 -5.68 -8.26
CA THR A 88 -10.85 -5.61 -9.54
C THR A 88 -11.42 -4.59 -10.50
N SER A 89 -12.64 -4.07 -10.26
CA SER A 89 -13.25 -3.02 -11.09
C SER A 89 -12.58 -1.66 -10.89
N ASP A 90 -12.05 -1.40 -9.69
CA ASP A 90 -11.31 -0.19 -9.37
C ASP A 90 -10.05 -0.54 -8.58
N LEU A 91 -8.92 -0.50 -9.27
CA LEU A 91 -7.59 -0.73 -8.70
C LEU A 91 -6.92 0.56 -8.21
N THR A 92 -7.63 1.70 -8.29
CA THR A 92 -7.14 3.02 -7.90
C THR A 92 -7.79 3.54 -6.61
N SER A 93 -8.77 2.82 -6.07
CA SER A 93 -9.38 3.14 -4.78
C SER A 93 -9.70 1.89 -3.99
N TYR A 94 -10.00 2.08 -2.71
CA TYR A 94 -10.63 1.07 -1.86
C TYR A 94 -11.61 1.75 -0.90
N ILE A 95 -12.54 0.97 -0.36
CA ILE A 95 -13.65 1.49 0.45
C ILE A 95 -13.53 0.96 1.87
N ILE A 96 -13.70 1.84 2.86
CA ILE A 96 -13.98 1.48 4.24
C ILE A 96 -15.49 1.53 4.43
N TYR A 97 -16.06 0.43 4.91
CA TYR A 97 -17.51 0.27 5.05
C TYR A 97 -17.89 -0.22 6.44
N ALA A 98 -19.13 0.06 6.82
CA ALA A 98 -19.81 -0.50 7.98
C ALA A 98 -20.75 -1.61 7.51
N ASP A 99 -20.49 -2.83 7.96
CA ASP A 99 -21.29 -4.02 7.71
C ASP A 99 -22.55 -3.99 8.59
N PHE A 100 -23.67 -3.57 8.00
CA PHE A 100 -24.94 -3.43 8.71
C PHE A 100 -25.81 -4.69 8.67
N ASN A 101 -25.61 -5.54 7.67
CA ASN A 101 -26.39 -6.76 7.51
C ASN A 101 -25.75 -7.93 8.29
N GLY A 102 -24.47 -7.84 8.65
CA GLY A 102 -23.69 -8.84 9.38
C GLY A 102 -23.16 -9.97 8.50
N ASP A 103 -23.09 -9.77 7.17
CA ASP A 103 -22.67 -10.77 6.20
C ASP A 103 -21.14 -10.80 5.99
N LYS A 104 -20.41 -9.89 6.63
CA LYS A 104 -18.94 -9.78 6.60
C LYS A 104 -18.39 -9.61 5.19
N ALA A 105 -19.19 -9.02 4.30
CA ALA A 105 -18.83 -8.62 2.96
C ALA A 105 -19.36 -7.20 2.73
N TYR A 106 -18.83 -6.52 1.73
CA TYR A 106 -19.42 -5.25 1.32
C TYR A 106 -20.48 -5.51 0.25
N GLN A 107 -21.69 -5.01 0.48
CA GLN A 107 -22.76 -4.98 -0.50
C GLN A 107 -23.32 -3.56 -0.65
N SER A 108 -23.15 -2.99 -1.84
CA SER A 108 -23.72 -1.69 -2.20
C SER A 108 -25.23 -1.64 -1.94
N GLY A 109 -25.67 -0.67 -1.14
CA GLY A 109 -27.07 -0.44 -0.80
C GLY A 109 -27.57 -1.21 0.43
N ALA A 110 -26.83 -2.21 0.92
CA ALA A 110 -27.06 -2.82 2.22
C ALA A 110 -26.14 -2.23 3.30
N ASP A 111 -24.91 -1.89 2.92
CA ASP A 111 -23.88 -1.32 3.81
C ASP A 111 -23.65 0.16 3.57
N GLU A 112 -23.18 0.84 4.61
CA GLU A 112 -22.80 2.25 4.55
C GLU A 112 -21.31 2.40 4.27
N ILE A 113 -21.00 3.32 3.37
CA ILE A 113 -19.63 3.72 3.06
C ILE A 113 -19.22 4.75 4.09
N GLU A 114 -18.26 4.41 4.94
CA GLU A 114 -17.67 5.35 5.90
C GLU A 114 -16.68 6.28 5.20
N GLU A 115 -15.80 5.71 4.38
CA GLU A 115 -14.74 6.47 3.71
C GLU A 115 -14.30 5.77 2.41
N THR A 116 -14.09 6.53 1.34
CA THR A 116 -13.46 6.04 0.11
C THR A 116 -12.05 6.58 0.00
N PHE A 117 -11.06 5.69 0.05
CA PHE A 117 -9.66 6.07 -0.07
C PHE A 117 -9.20 5.97 -1.52
N ASN A 118 -8.80 7.11 -2.08
CA ASN A 118 -8.26 7.18 -3.44
C ASN A 118 -6.73 7.13 -3.40
N LEU A 119 -6.15 6.20 -4.14
CA LEU A 119 -4.71 6.10 -4.29
C LEU A 119 -4.19 7.32 -5.06
N ARG A 120 -2.99 7.79 -4.68
CA ARG A 120 -2.36 8.92 -5.36
C ARG A 120 -2.10 8.60 -6.82
N GLN A 121 -2.11 9.62 -7.68
CA GLN A 121 -1.83 9.46 -9.11
C GLN A 121 -0.48 8.77 -9.33
N GLY A 122 -0.47 7.77 -10.22
CA GLY A 122 0.72 6.95 -10.48
C GLY A 122 0.90 5.75 -9.55
N PHE A 123 -0.07 5.47 -8.67
CA PHE A 123 -0.12 4.24 -7.89
C PHE A 123 -1.42 3.48 -8.18
N LYS A 124 -1.34 2.16 -8.06
CA LYS A 124 -2.50 1.27 -8.19
C LYS A 124 -2.29 0.01 -7.35
N ILE A 125 -3.37 -0.66 -7.03
CA ILE A 125 -3.37 -2.04 -6.55
C ILE A 125 -3.07 -2.91 -7.77
N LYS A 126 -1.93 -3.59 -7.77
CA LYS A 126 -1.57 -4.53 -8.84
C LYS A 126 -2.43 -5.78 -8.77
N LYS A 127 -2.53 -6.32 -7.57
CA LYS A 127 -3.33 -7.50 -7.26
C LYS A 127 -3.56 -7.58 -5.77
N PHE A 128 -4.59 -8.32 -5.41
CA PHE A 128 -4.80 -8.79 -4.06
C PHE A 128 -4.96 -10.31 -4.11
N CYS A 129 -4.64 -10.97 -3.01
CA CYS A 129 -4.65 -12.42 -2.89
C CYS A 129 -5.19 -12.83 -1.53
N ALA A 130 -5.78 -14.01 -1.45
CA ALA A 130 -6.20 -14.64 -0.21
C ALA A 130 -5.66 -16.07 -0.16
N THR A 131 -5.02 -16.43 0.95
CA THR A 131 -4.43 -17.76 1.18
C THR A 131 -5.40 -18.59 2.01
N GLN A 132 -5.90 -19.69 1.46
CA GLN A 132 -6.78 -20.62 2.17
C GLN A 132 -6.03 -21.32 3.31
N THR A 133 -6.76 -21.92 4.27
CA THR A 133 -6.15 -22.73 5.34
C THR A 133 -5.29 -23.88 4.80
N GLY A 134 -5.59 -24.39 3.61
CA GLY A 134 -4.81 -25.43 2.91
C GLY A 134 -3.51 -24.95 2.25
N GLY A 135 -3.21 -23.64 2.28
CA GLY A 135 -1.98 -23.06 1.72
C GLY A 135 -2.07 -22.60 0.26
N THR A 136 -3.18 -22.87 -0.43
CA THR A 136 -3.43 -22.34 -1.78
C THR A 136 -3.68 -20.83 -1.72
N GLU A 137 -2.98 -20.06 -2.54
CA GLU A 137 -3.16 -18.61 -2.68
C GLU A 137 -3.99 -18.31 -3.94
N ASP A 138 -5.19 -17.76 -3.74
CA ASP A 138 -6.05 -17.30 -4.81
C ASP A 138 -5.81 -15.80 -5.02
N CYS A 139 -5.48 -15.39 -6.26
CA CYS A 139 -5.14 -14.00 -6.57
C CYS A 139 -6.03 -13.41 -7.66
N SER A 140 -6.11 -12.08 -7.65
CA SER A 140 -6.98 -11.34 -8.57
C SER A 140 -6.41 -11.25 -10.00
N ASP A 141 -5.10 -11.38 -10.17
CA ASP A 141 -4.42 -11.35 -11.47
C ASP A 141 -4.69 -12.59 -12.33
N VAL A 142 -4.99 -13.72 -11.69
CA VAL A 142 -5.38 -14.98 -12.36
C VAL A 142 -6.90 -15.14 -12.48
N GLY A 143 -7.68 -14.15 -12.03
CA GLY A 143 -9.15 -14.17 -12.08
C GLY A 143 -9.81 -15.11 -11.07
N ALA A 144 -9.07 -15.62 -10.08
CA ALA A 144 -9.64 -16.46 -9.02
C ALA A 144 -10.51 -15.64 -8.06
N ILE A 145 -10.16 -14.36 -7.86
CA ILE A 145 -10.86 -13.44 -6.96
C ILE A 145 -11.11 -12.10 -7.65
N SER A 146 -12.34 -11.59 -7.54
CA SER A 146 -12.76 -10.28 -8.08
C SER A 146 -12.98 -9.26 -6.97
N THR A 147 -13.37 -9.70 -5.77
CA THR A 147 -13.49 -8.84 -4.59
C THR A 147 -12.85 -9.46 -3.37
N LEU A 148 -12.30 -8.61 -2.50
CA LEU A 148 -11.71 -8.98 -1.23
C LEU A 148 -12.27 -8.03 -0.17
N ASN A 149 -12.89 -8.60 0.87
CA ASN A 149 -13.29 -7.86 2.06
C ASN A 149 -12.50 -8.34 3.27
N LEU A 150 -12.09 -7.37 4.08
CA LEU A 150 -11.45 -7.60 5.38
C LEU A 150 -12.34 -6.97 6.43
N THR A 151 -13.13 -7.78 7.14
CA THR A 151 -14.09 -7.31 8.14
C THR A 151 -13.61 -7.65 9.55
N PHE A 152 -13.70 -6.67 10.44
CA PHE A 152 -13.37 -6.80 11.86
C PHE A 152 -14.64 -6.57 12.67
N VAL A 153 -14.96 -7.52 13.54
CA VAL A 153 -16.20 -7.50 14.32
C VAL A 153 -15.87 -7.82 15.77
N ARG A 154 -16.31 -6.94 16.68
CA ARG A 154 -16.24 -7.20 18.12
C ARG A 154 -16.87 -8.54 18.52
N PRO A 155 -16.42 -9.13 19.63
CA PRO A 155 -15.33 -8.68 20.52
C PRO A 155 -13.92 -9.07 20.02
N ASP A 156 -13.83 -9.71 18.86
CA ASP A 156 -12.60 -10.34 18.39
C ASP A 156 -11.81 -9.39 17.47
N PRO A 157 -10.50 -9.16 17.72
CA PRO A 157 -9.65 -8.42 16.79
C PRO A 157 -9.33 -9.18 15.50
N ASP A 158 -9.70 -10.45 15.39
CA ASP A 158 -9.45 -11.29 14.22
C ASP A 158 -10.08 -10.72 12.94
N ALA A 159 -9.34 -10.84 11.84
CA ALA A 159 -9.79 -10.44 10.52
C ALA A 159 -10.66 -11.54 9.91
N THR A 160 -11.92 -11.26 9.63
CA THR A 160 -12.73 -12.10 8.74
C THR A 160 -12.45 -11.71 7.31
N ILE A 161 -11.83 -12.62 6.56
CA ILE A 161 -11.50 -12.43 5.16
C ILE A 161 -12.61 -13.08 4.32
N SER A 162 -13.33 -12.28 3.54
CA SER A 162 -14.32 -12.78 2.58
C SER A 162 -13.92 -12.43 1.15
N VAL A 163 -14.18 -13.35 0.24
CA VAL A 163 -13.74 -13.25 -1.16
C VAL A 163 -14.94 -13.52 -2.05
N ASN A 164 -15.19 -12.66 -3.03
CA ASN A 164 -16.35 -12.74 -3.93
C ASN A 164 -17.69 -12.84 -3.17
N GLY A 165 -17.78 -12.24 -1.98
CA GLY A 165 -18.95 -12.33 -1.10
C GLY A 165 -19.12 -13.68 -0.38
N SER A 166 -18.13 -14.57 -0.44
CA SER A 166 -18.13 -15.86 0.24
C SER A 166 -17.19 -15.85 1.45
N ILE A 167 -17.69 -16.30 2.60
CA ILE A 167 -16.90 -16.47 3.82
C ILE A 167 -16.30 -17.88 3.80
N ILE A 168 -15.16 -18.01 3.14
CA ILE A 168 -14.31 -19.22 3.21
C ILE A 168 -13.21 -18.95 4.23
N SER A 169 -12.76 -19.98 4.96
CA SER A 169 -11.64 -19.85 5.89
C SER A 169 -10.34 -19.57 5.15
N TYR A 170 -10.01 -18.28 5.03
CA TYR A 170 -8.70 -17.82 4.61
C TYR A 170 -7.82 -17.56 5.85
N ARG A 171 -6.56 -17.97 5.76
CA ARG A 171 -5.54 -17.75 6.79
C ARG A 171 -4.94 -16.35 6.69
N SER A 172 -4.77 -15.84 5.48
CA SER A 172 -4.15 -14.53 5.25
C SER A 172 -4.64 -13.89 3.96
N ALA A 173 -4.60 -12.57 3.89
CA ALA A 173 -4.80 -11.77 2.70
C ALA A 173 -3.55 -10.95 2.41
N ARG A 174 -3.21 -10.78 1.14
CA ARG A 174 -2.07 -10.00 0.67
C ARG A 174 -2.53 -8.99 -0.36
N ILE A 175 -2.23 -7.72 -0.14
CA ILE A 175 -2.52 -6.64 -1.08
C ILE A 175 -1.19 -6.17 -1.67
N VAL A 176 -1.06 -6.19 -2.99
CA VAL A 176 0.16 -5.77 -3.71
C VAL A 176 -0.10 -4.44 -4.39
N LEU A 177 0.68 -3.44 -4.00
CA LEU A 177 0.66 -2.08 -4.54
C LEU A 177 1.80 -1.93 -5.55
N GLU A 178 1.56 -1.19 -6.63
CA GLU A 178 2.53 -0.92 -7.69
C GLU A 178 2.56 0.57 -8.02
N SER A 179 3.78 1.11 -8.15
CA SER A 179 4.01 2.46 -8.67
C SER A 179 4.09 2.44 -10.21
N SER A 180 3.90 3.59 -10.84
CA SER A 180 4.07 3.77 -12.29
C SER A 180 5.48 3.43 -12.80
N GLN A 181 6.46 3.37 -11.90
CA GLN A 181 7.84 2.98 -12.19
C GLN A 181 8.07 1.46 -12.09
N GLY A 182 7.05 0.68 -11.69
CA GLY A 182 7.10 -0.78 -11.58
C GLY A 182 7.54 -1.31 -10.20
N THR A 183 7.90 -0.43 -9.26
CA THR A 183 8.21 -0.84 -7.88
C THR A 183 6.94 -1.34 -7.20
N GLN A 184 7.06 -2.47 -6.51
CA GLN A 184 5.97 -3.08 -5.76
C GLN A 184 6.26 -3.14 -4.26
N ARG A 185 5.19 -3.01 -3.47
CA ARG A 185 5.17 -3.32 -2.04
C ARG A 185 3.92 -4.12 -1.72
N SER A 186 4.00 -4.94 -0.70
CA SER A 186 2.84 -5.72 -0.26
C SER A 186 2.47 -5.39 1.18
N VAL A 187 1.18 -5.51 1.48
CA VAL A 187 0.62 -5.49 2.82
C VAL A 187 0.02 -6.87 3.07
N LEU A 188 0.47 -7.54 4.13
CA LEU A 188 0.00 -8.87 4.52
C LEU A 188 -0.85 -8.73 5.79
N ILE A 189 -2.03 -9.34 5.75
CA ILE A 189 -3.01 -9.35 6.83
C ILE A 189 -3.29 -10.82 7.16
N GLU A 190 -3.01 -11.26 8.38
CA GLU A 190 -3.35 -12.61 8.85
C GLU A 190 -4.76 -12.61 9.46
N SER A 191 -5.41 -13.77 9.48
CA SER A 191 -6.75 -13.94 10.07
C SER A 191 -6.78 -13.61 11.56
N THR A 192 -5.63 -13.66 12.25
CA THR A 192 -5.45 -13.21 13.64
C THR A 192 -5.47 -11.68 13.81
N GLY A 193 -5.72 -10.93 12.73
CA GLY A 193 -5.71 -9.48 12.74
C GLY A 193 -4.30 -8.85 12.75
N GLN A 194 -3.24 -9.65 12.57
CA GLN A 194 -1.88 -9.12 12.42
C GLN A 194 -1.72 -8.48 11.04
N ILE A 195 -1.25 -7.22 11.02
CA ILE A 195 -0.95 -6.47 9.80
C ILE A 195 0.56 -6.28 9.73
N SER A 196 1.15 -6.62 8.58
CA SER A 196 2.59 -6.49 8.35
C SER A 196 2.90 -6.03 6.93
N ILE A 197 4.04 -5.37 6.76
CA ILE A 197 4.54 -4.92 5.46
C ILE A 197 5.86 -5.65 5.24
N PRO A 198 5.87 -6.73 4.43
CA PRO A 198 7.10 -7.43 4.12
C PRO A 198 8.07 -6.48 3.42
N THR A 199 9.26 -6.30 3.99
CA THR A 199 10.38 -5.70 3.27
C THR A 199 10.76 -6.69 2.18
N GLY A 200 10.50 -6.35 0.91
CA GLY A 200 10.50 -7.27 -0.23
C GLY A 200 11.70 -8.21 -0.34
N SER A 201 11.42 -9.39 -0.88
CA SER A 201 12.38 -10.30 -1.52
C SER A 201 12.59 -9.91 -2.97
#